data_AF-A0A267ELN6-F1
#
_entry.id   AF-A0A267ELN6-F1
#
_cell.length_a   1.000
_cell.length_b   1.000
_cell.length_c   1.000
_cell.angle_alpha   90.00
_cell.angle_beta   90.00
_cell.angle_gamma   90.00
#
_symmetry.space_group_name_H-M   'P 1'
#
loop_
_entity.id
_entity.type
_entity.pdbx_description
1 polymer ?
#
loop_
_entity_poly.entity_id
_entity_poly.type
_entity_poly.pdbx_seq_one_letter_code
_entity_poly.pdbx_strand_id
1 'polypeptide(L)'
;MQRRSKSVSKAAAAAHSEPDFSLEACRRCLSEIVSYLAAFVAAPDGAADAGAAGRLSRSFSQLNWMMSSHGTKWKPELKADLRTVEQEMLDSGLVTSLVDLLLTLLRLRGAYDDLAVRVLLCLLNCTDRSLEFCLQFAKSQDKFFRSYFPDLLNAQDGGQMLELNTASLVECALGIGYNMYFKNDSELYRRLAEFPSMVDSAKPYLVSPVTRVSATALIFIAFAVGDSQAEIFLGAKKSINYLISILRLGLKAPERACDGYSVAEMSKCINRLALNDANKDLLVELNVLSVVKLMLDSPEAQDVQEGLEILFTLSFSQRAAERIKTEFRGHIERLQSVERWSSSRQLNGLAFRLLGGQRSGGEAREPARRYRRVMISYNHASKQQVERLHGRLCESHLDVWVDFKHLKEGSTLDAMSAAVESSLVVLLCVTRLYKESNNCRLEAEYAWKCGKKLIPVLMEPKYKATGWLGMLLGTQLYFDLTESKYPFEEKFSQLLPAIQSCLDAAEAQSPPPQQHRLPTPVPPLPPIAASGTVAAAPSAPTTAAATIPAAAVSDNFEAWDTARVARWCSECGLPHQVADMRLTGRELRFLLGAMARSPEFLGRLLERYFSFDRLHDMAALVTALESLARSSRP
;
A
#
# COMPACT_ATOMS: atom_id res chain seq x y z
N MET A 1 -12.15 -27.94 -6.71
CA MET A 1 -13.44 -27.77 -6.00
C MET A 1 -14.53 -26.98 -6.76
N GLN A 2 -14.32 -26.48 -7.99
CA GLN A 2 -15.36 -25.72 -8.73
C GLN A 2 -16.42 -26.54 -9.51
N ARG A 3 -16.36 -27.89 -9.52
CA ARG A 3 -17.38 -28.73 -10.20
C ARG A 3 -18.44 -29.36 -9.29
N ARG A 4 -18.30 -29.28 -7.95
CA ARG A 4 -19.31 -29.83 -7.02
C ARG A 4 -20.29 -28.80 -6.46
N SER A 5 -20.07 -27.49 -6.59
CA SER A 5 -21.12 -26.51 -6.23
C SER A 5 -22.20 -26.39 -7.31
N LYS A 6 -21.89 -26.69 -8.59
CA LYS A 6 -22.87 -26.63 -9.69
C LYS A 6 -23.88 -27.79 -9.71
N SER A 7 -23.54 -28.97 -9.16
CA SER A 7 -24.46 -30.11 -9.16
C SER A 7 -25.32 -30.20 -7.89
N VAL A 8 -24.87 -29.62 -6.78
CA VAL A 8 -25.65 -29.58 -5.52
C VAL A 8 -26.64 -28.41 -5.51
N SER A 9 -26.35 -27.32 -6.23
CA SER A 9 -27.24 -26.14 -6.26
C SER A 9 -28.49 -26.29 -7.14
N LYS A 10 -28.62 -27.35 -7.95
CA LYS A 10 -29.78 -27.56 -8.83
C LYS A 10 -30.85 -28.47 -8.24
N ALA A 11 -30.49 -29.34 -7.28
CA ALA A 11 -31.44 -30.24 -6.64
C ALA A 11 -32.14 -29.64 -5.40
N ALA A 12 -31.55 -28.60 -4.79
CA ALA A 12 -32.12 -27.89 -3.64
C ALA A 12 -32.92 -26.62 -4.04
N ALA A 13 -33.13 -26.37 -5.34
CA ALA A 13 -33.82 -25.18 -5.85
C ALA A 13 -35.36 -25.33 -5.88
N ALA A 14 -35.89 -26.46 -5.41
CA ALA A 14 -37.33 -26.65 -5.24
C ALA A 14 -37.68 -26.43 -3.76
N ALA A 15 -38.31 -25.28 -3.48
CA ALA A 15 -38.90 -24.87 -2.20
C ALA A 15 -37.96 -24.28 -1.14
N HIS A 16 -37.40 -23.09 -1.36
CA HIS A 16 -37.13 -22.14 -0.27
C HIS A 16 -37.27 -20.69 -0.78
N SER A 17 -37.91 -19.84 0.04
CA SER A 17 -37.98 -18.39 -0.11
C SER A 17 -36.59 -17.80 -0.37
N GLU A 18 -36.50 -16.65 -1.06
CA GLU A 18 -35.22 -15.94 -1.16
C GLU A 18 -34.62 -15.78 0.24
N PRO A 19 -33.36 -16.19 0.44
CA PRO A 19 -32.74 -16.14 1.75
C PRO A 19 -32.55 -14.68 2.18
N ASP A 20 -32.84 -14.43 3.45
CA ASP A 20 -32.74 -13.11 4.09
C ASP A 20 -31.27 -12.74 4.31
N PHE A 21 -30.84 -11.66 3.67
CA PHE A 21 -29.49 -11.09 3.74
C PHE A 21 -29.48 -9.80 4.57
N SER A 22 -30.12 -9.83 5.74
CA SER A 22 -30.11 -8.72 6.70
C SER A 22 -29.09 -8.92 7.81
N LEU A 23 -28.64 -7.82 8.42
CA LEU A 23 -27.83 -7.85 9.64
C LEU A 23 -28.54 -8.60 10.78
N GLU A 24 -29.87 -8.55 10.83
CA GLU A 24 -30.68 -9.26 11.81
C GLU A 24 -30.62 -10.79 11.60
N ALA A 25 -30.66 -11.25 10.35
CA ALA A 25 -30.44 -12.65 10.02
C ALA A 25 -29.02 -13.12 10.45
N CYS A 26 -27.99 -12.27 10.27
CA CYS A 26 -26.65 -12.55 10.77
C CYS A 26 -26.63 -12.67 12.30
N ARG A 27 -27.20 -11.70 13.03
CA ARG A 27 -27.26 -11.71 14.51
C ARG A 27 -27.96 -12.94 15.05
N ARG A 28 -29.09 -13.33 14.45
CA ARG A 28 -29.78 -14.58 14.79
C ARG A 28 -28.87 -15.79 14.58
N CYS A 29 -28.18 -15.88 13.44
CA CYS A 29 -27.25 -16.96 13.15
C CYS A 29 -26.09 -17.02 14.16
N LEU A 30 -25.54 -15.86 14.55
CA LEU A 30 -24.49 -15.76 15.56
C LEU A 30 -24.98 -16.22 16.94
N SER A 31 -26.19 -15.80 17.34
CA SER A 31 -26.83 -16.21 18.60
C SER A 31 -27.07 -17.73 18.65
N GLU A 32 -27.54 -18.32 17.55
CA GLU A 32 -27.69 -19.78 17.41
C GLU A 32 -26.34 -20.50 17.56
N ILE A 33 -25.28 -19.99 16.93
CA ILE A 33 -23.93 -20.55 17.07
C ILE A 33 -23.50 -20.54 18.54
N VAL A 34 -23.65 -19.41 19.25
CA VAL A 34 -23.30 -19.30 20.67
C VAL A 34 -24.07 -20.32 21.52
N SER A 35 -25.37 -20.47 21.27
CA SER A 35 -26.20 -21.45 21.99
C SER A 35 -25.76 -22.89 21.72
N TYR A 36 -25.51 -23.26 20.46
CA TYR A 36 -25.10 -24.60 20.10
C TYR A 36 -23.66 -24.92 20.54
N LEU A 37 -22.77 -23.93 20.61
CA LEU A 37 -21.43 -24.06 21.17
C LEU A 37 -21.51 -24.45 22.65
N ALA A 38 -22.34 -23.75 23.43
CA ALA A 38 -22.53 -24.06 24.85
C ALA A 38 -23.05 -25.51 25.03
N ALA A 39 -24.02 -25.93 24.21
CA ALA A 39 -24.54 -27.30 24.23
C ALA A 39 -23.48 -28.34 23.84
N PHE A 40 -22.63 -28.04 22.85
CA PHE A 40 -21.57 -28.93 22.39
C PHE A 40 -20.49 -29.15 23.46
N VAL A 41 -20.10 -28.08 24.17
CA VAL A 41 -19.07 -28.12 25.23
C VAL A 41 -19.59 -28.75 26.53
N ALA A 42 -20.88 -28.61 26.84
CA ALA A 42 -21.49 -29.12 28.07
C ALA A 42 -21.79 -30.64 28.07
N ALA A 43 -21.46 -31.37 27.00
CA ALA A 43 -21.73 -32.80 26.92
C ALA A 43 -20.91 -33.60 27.96
N PRO A 44 -21.56 -34.43 28.81
CA PRO A 44 -20.99 -34.91 30.07
C PRO A 44 -19.80 -35.87 29.96
N ASP A 45 -19.52 -36.45 28.79
CA ASP A 45 -18.48 -37.49 28.62
C ASP A 45 -17.30 -37.05 27.73
N GLY A 46 -17.20 -35.76 27.38
CA GLY A 46 -16.23 -35.30 26.37
C GLY A 46 -16.56 -35.76 24.94
N ALA A 47 -17.67 -36.48 24.76
CA ALA A 47 -18.25 -36.80 23.47
C ALA A 47 -19.05 -35.59 22.96
N ALA A 48 -18.55 -34.98 21.89
CA ALA A 48 -19.25 -33.99 21.10
C ALA A 48 -20.71 -34.41 20.80
N ASP A 49 -21.71 -33.65 21.24
CA ASP A 49 -23.12 -33.89 20.84
C ASP A 49 -23.21 -33.78 19.32
N ALA A 50 -23.37 -34.92 18.63
CA ALA A 50 -23.48 -34.98 17.18
C ALA A 50 -24.66 -34.14 16.64
N GLY A 51 -25.73 -34.00 17.43
CA GLY A 51 -26.85 -33.11 17.13
C GLY A 51 -26.44 -31.64 17.17
N ALA A 52 -25.69 -31.22 18.20
CA ALA A 52 -25.13 -29.87 18.28
C ALA A 52 -24.11 -29.61 17.17
N ALA A 53 -23.25 -30.57 16.86
CA ALA A 53 -22.29 -30.48 15.75
C ALA A 53 -22.99 -30.26 14.39
N GLY A 54 -24.07 -31.00 14.14
CA GLY A 54 -24.88 -30.85 12.92
C GLY A 54 -25.64 -29.52 12.86
N ARG A 55 -26.06 -28.97 14.00
CA ARG A 55 -26.65 -27.62 14.08
C ARG A 55 -25.61 -26.54 13.83
N LEU A 56 -24.45 -26.62 14.48
CA LEU A 56 -23.31 -25.72 14.25
C LEU A 56 -22.88 -25.72 12.77
N SER A 57 -22.74 -26.90 12.17
CA SER A 57 -22.38 -27.05 10.76
C SER A 57 -23.36 -26.31 9.84
N ARG A 58 -24.67 -26.41 10.09
CA ARG A 58 -25.70 -25.66 9.34
C ARG A 58 -25.58 -24.16 9.54
N SER A 59 -25.46 -23.68 10.78
CA SER A 59 -25.34 -22.25 11.08
C SER A 59 -24.06 -21.64 10.46
N PHE A 60 -22.90 -22.29 10.57
CA PHE A 60 -21.68 -21.81 9.89
C PHE A 60 -21.79 -21.86 8.37
N SER A 61 -22.52 -22.82 7.81
CA SER A 61 -22.76 -22.85 6.36
C SER A 61 -23.55 -21.64 5.89
N GLN A 62 -24.60 -21.29 6.63
CA GLN A 62 -25.41 -20.12 6.37
C GLN A 62 -24.58 -18.84 6.51
N LEU A 63 -23.85 -18.69 7.62
CA LEU A 63 -23.00 -17.53 7.87
C LEU A 63 -21.93 -17.36 6.78
N ASN A 64 -21.21 -18.44 6.43
CA ASN A 64 -20.21 -18.41 5.36
C ASN A 64 -20.82 -18.05 4.01
N TRP A 65 -22.02 -18.52 3.73
CA TRP A 65 -22.71 -18.21 2.48
C TRP A 65 -23.11 -16.73 2.42
N MET A 66 -23.64 -16.19 3.52
CA MET A 66 -23.96 -14.76 3.67
C MET A 66 -22.73 -13.87 3.50
N MET A 67 -21.58 -14.32 4.01
CA MET A 67 -20.31 -13.61 3.86
C MET A 67 -19.72 -13.75 2.45
N SER A 68 -19.85 -14.90 1.79
CA SER A 68 -19.17 -15.21 0.51
C SER A 68 -19.54 -14.29 -0.66
N SER A 69 -18.62 -14.16 -1.62
CA SER A 69 -18.69 -13.33 -2.83
C SER A 69 -19.82 -13.67 -3.83
N HIS A 70 -20.64 -14.70 -3.54
CA HIS A 70 -21.94 -14.90 -4.20
C HIS A 70 -22.98 -13.82 -3.82
N GLY A 71 -22.60 -12.90 -2.94
CA GLY A 71 -23.29 -11.67 -2.59
C GLY A 71 -23.39 -10.60 -3.70
N THR A 72 -23.60 -10.97 -4.96
CA THR A 72 -24.08 -10.03 -5.99
C THR A 72 -25.49 -9.49 -5.69
N LYS A 73 -26.10 -9.91 -4.56
CA LYS A 73 -27.39 -9.42 -4.04
C LYS A 73 -27.28 -8.31 -2.99
N TRP A 74 -26.09 -8.01 -2.45
CA TRP A 74 -25.94 -6.93 -1.47
C TRP A 74 -25.93 -5.59 -2.22
N LYS A 75 -26.99 -4.79 -2.06
CA LYS A 75 -27.00 -3.40 -2.53
C LYS A 75 -25.84 -2.61 -1.89
N PRO A 76 -25.32 -1.55 -2.53
CA PRO A 76 -24.22 -0.75 -1.99
C PRO A 76 -24.45 -0.28 -0.55
N GLU A 77 -25.71 -0.01 -0.18
CA GLU A 77 -26.15 0.36 1.17
C GLU A 77 -25.86 -0.72 2.22
N LEU A 78 -25.91 -2.02 1.87
CA LEU A 78 -25.72 -3.13 2.80
C LEU A 78 -24.25 -3.63 2.87
N LYS A 79 -23.33 -3.12 2.03
CA LYS A 79 -21.89 -3.45 2.17
C LYS A 79 -21.30 -2.93 3.49
N ALA A 80 -21.89 -1.88 4.06
CA ALA A 80 -21.56 -1.40 5.39
C ALA A 80 -21.87 -2.45 6.48
N ASP A 81 -22.88 -3.29 6.26
CA ASP A 81 -23.32 -4.31 7.22
C ASP A 81 -22.36 -5.52 7.27
N LEU A 82 -21.56 -5.79 6.23
CA LEU A 82 -20.54 -6.83 6.34
C LEU A 82 -19.47 -6.45 7.38
N ARG A 83 -19.07 -5.18 7.40
CA ARG A 83 -18.19 -4.63 8.45
C ARG A 83 -18.80 -4.78 9.84
N THR A 84 -20.13 -4.71 9.95
CA THR A 84 -20.80 -4.92 11.24
C THR A 84 -20.84 -6.40 11.63
N VAL A 85 -20.88 -7.37 10.70
CA VAL A 85 -20.79 -8.80 11.07
C VAL A 85 -19.45 -9.13 11.73
N GLU A 86 -18.32 -8.69 11.17
CA GLU A 86 -17.02 -8.93 11.81
C GLU A 86 -16.91 -8.22 13.17
N GLN A 87 -17.49 -7.02 13.28
CA GLN A 87 -17.55 -6.27 14.53
C GLN A 87 -18.41 -6.99 15.58
N GLU A 88 -19.60 -7.49 15.20
CA GLU A 88 -20.50 -8.24 16.07
C GLU A 88 -19.85 -9.55 16.55
N MET A 89 -19.06 -10.21 15.70
CA MET A 89 -18.28 -11.38 16.10
C MET A 89 -17.21 -11.04 17.15
N LEU A 90 -16.57 -9.88 17.05
CA LEU A 90 -15.61 -9.39 18.04
C LEU A 90 -16.32 -8.99 19.34
N ASP A 91 -17.37 -8.20 19.25
CA ASP A 91 -18.10 -7.63 20.39
C ASP A 91 -18.82 -8.71 21.22
N SER A 92 -19.29 -9.77 20.58
CA SER A 92 -19.94 -10.91 21.25
C SER A 92 -18.96 -11.86 21.96
N GLY A 93 -17.65 -11.70 21.77
CA GLY A 93 -16.64 -12.65 22.26
C GLY A 93 -16.69 -14.01 21.54
N LEU A 94 -17.46 -14.14 20.46
CA LEU A 94 -17.61 -15.37 19.70
C LEU A 94 -16.27 -15.87 19.17
N VAL A 95 -15.39 -14.97 18.72
CA VAL A 95 -14.07 -15.33 18.18
C VAL A 95 -13.26 -16.20 19.15
N THR A 96 -13.22 -15.85 20.44
CA THR A 96 -12.54 -16.66 21.47
C THR A 96 -13.17 -18.05 21.57
N SER A 97 -14.50 -18.12 21.58
CA SER A 97 -15.24 -19.38 21.61
C SER A 97 -14.99 -20.24 20.38
N LEU A 98 -14.83 -19.63 19.20
CA LEU A 98 -14.47 -20.33 17.96
C LEU A 98 -13.05 -20.93 18.05
N VAL A 99 -12.08 -20.19 18.59
CA VAL A 99 -10.71 -20.68 18.75
C VAL A 99 -10.67 -21.84 19.76
N ASP A 100 -11.42 -21.76 20.86
CA ASP A 100 -11.52 -22.85 21.84
C ASP A 100 -12.24 -24.08 21.25
N LEU A 101 -13.28 -23.87 20.41
CA LEU A 101 -13.89 -24.95 19.64
C LEU A 101 -12.87 -25.59 18.70
N LEU A 102 -12.12 -24.81 17.93
CA LEU A 102 -11.10 -25.31 16.99
C LEU A 102 -10.06 -26.18 17.70
N LEU A 103 -9.56 -25.76 18.87
CA LEU A 103 -8.67 -26.57 19.70
C LEU A 103 -9.31 -27.89 20.16
N THR A 104 -10.60 -27.86 20.49
CA THR A 104 -11.36 -29.07 20.86
C THR A 104 -11.52 -30.01 19.67
N LEU A 105 -11.90 -29.50 18.51
CA LEU A 105 -12.05 -30.27 17.27
C LEU A 105 -10.72 -30.88 16.82
N LEU A 106 -9.60 -30.17 17.00
CA LEU A 106 -8.27 -30.68 16.70
C LEU A 106 -7.89 -31.89 17.56
N ARG A 107 -8.39 -31.98 18.81
CA ARG A 107 -8.20 -33.16 19.68
C ARG A 107 -9.07 -34.34 19.26
N LEU A 108 -10.26 -34.06 18.72
CA LEU A 108 -11.24 -35.06 18.29
C LEU A 108 -11.05 -35.55 16.83
N ARG A 109 -9.85 -35.37 16.26
CA ARG A 109 -9.45 -35.58 14.85
C ARG A 109 -10.35 -36.49 14.00
N GLY A 110 -10.64 -36.05 12.77
CA GLY A 110 -11.27 -36.88 11.74
C GLY A 110 -12.79 -36.98 11.83
N ALA A 111 -13.36 -37.02 13.05
CA ALA A 111 -14.81 -37.11 13.23
C ALA A 111 -15.57 -35.82 12.87
N TYR A 112 -14.92 -34.66 13.03
CA TYR A 112 -15.56 -33.34 12.89
C TYR A 112 -14.77 -32.37 12.01
N ASP A 113 -13.91 -32.88 11.12
CA ASP A 113 -13.08 -32.04 10.25
C ASP A 113 -13.93 -31.12 9.36
N ASP A 114 -15.12 -31.58 8.91
CA ASP A 114 -16.05 -30.73 8.14
C ASP A 114 -16.53 -29.51 8.95
N LEU A 115 -16.81 -29.69 10.24
CA LEU A 115 -17.18 -28.59 11.12
C LEU A 115 -16.00 -27.63 11.33
N ALA A 116 -14.80 -28.17 11.57
CA ALA A 116 -13.59 -27.36 11.71
C ALA A 116 -13.29 -26.55 10.43
N VAL A 117 -13.47 -27.13 9.24
CA VAL A 117 -13.36 -26.41 7.96
C VAL A 117 -14.34 -25.24 7.90
N ARG A 118 -15.60 -25.43 8.30
CA ARG A 118 -16.62 -24.36 8.27
C ARG A 118 -16.29 -23.23 9.25
N VAL A 119 -15.76 -23.54 10.43
CA VAL A 119 -15.29 -22.54 11.40
C VAL A 119 -14.09 -21.78 10.84
N LEU A 120 -13.11 -22.46 10.25
CA LEU A 120 -11.97 -21.79 9.63
C LEU A 120 -12.37 -20.95 8.42
N LEU A 121 -13.31 -21.40 7.59
CA LEU A 121 -13.85 -20.59 6.49
C LEU A 121 -14.50 -19.29 7.00
N CYS A 122 -15.13 -19.33 8.19
CA CYS A 122 -15.70 -18.14 8.82
C CYS A 122 -14.59 -17.14 9.17
N LEU A 123 -13.52 -17.59 9.83
CA LEU A 123 -12.37 -16.76 10.17
C LEU A 123 -11.61 -16.28 8.92
N LEU A 124 -11.49 -17.12 7.89
CA LEU A 124 -10.88 -16.78 6.61
C LEU A 124 -11.66 -15.63 5.93
N ASN A 125 -12.98 -15.71 5.94
CA ASN A 125 -13.88 -14.68 5.46
C ASN A 125 -13.71 -13.35 6.23
N CYS A 126 -13.66 -13.38 7.56
CA CYS A 126 -13.49 -12.17 8.36
C CYS A 126 -12.11 -11.52 8.13
N THR A 127 -11.06 -12.33 8.04
CA THR A 127 -9.70 -11.85 7.79
C THR A 127 -9.52 -11.31 6.37
N ASP A 128 -10.21 -11.87 5.37
CA ASP A 128 -10.24 -11.34 4.01
C ASP A 128 -10.86 -9.93 3.94
N ARG A 129 -11.92 -9.66 4.71
CA ARG A 129 -12.69 -8.40 4.60
C ARG A 129 -12.19 -7.28 5.51
N SER A 130 -11.72 -7.57 6.72
CA SER A 130 -11.53 -6.54 7.75
C SER A 130 -10.11 -6.50 8.32
N LEU A 131 -9.43 -5.37 8.14
CA LEU A 131 -8.14 -5.08 8.81
C LEU A 131 -8.31 -4.98 10.33
N GLU A 132 -9.39 -4.34 10.80
CA GLU A 132 -9.68 -4.22 12.24
C GLU A 132 -9.84 -5.60 12.87
N PHE A 133 -10.58 -6.51 12.21
CA PHE A 133 -10.69 -7.90 12.65
C PHE A 133 -9.31 -8.55 12.73
N CYS A 134 -8.46 -8.41 11.71
CA CYS A 134 -7.11 -8.96 11.74
C CYS A 134 -6.29 -8.43 12.92
N LEU A 135 -6.35 -7.12 13.21
CA LEU A 135 -5.64 -6.48 14.32
C LEU A 135 -6.14 -7.02 15.68
N GLN A 136 -7.45 -7.08 15.89
CA GLN A 136 -8.03 -7.59 17.14
C GLN A 136 -7.79 -9.09 17.30
N PHE A 137 -7.88 -9.86 16.21
CA PHE A 137 -7.59 -11.28 16.20
C PHE A 137 -6.13 -11.54 16.60
N ALA A 138 -5.17 -10.85 15.98
CA ALA A 138 -3.74 -10.92 16.33
C ALA A 138 -3.40 -10.42 17.75
N LYS A 139 -4.23 -9.55 18.33
CA LYS A 139 -4.04 -9.03 19.70
C LYS A 139 -4.61 -9.97 20.76
N SER A 140 -5.75 -10.60 20.50
CA SER A 140 -6.54 -11.31 21.52
C SER A 140 -6.45 -12.83 21.44
N GLN A 141 -6.06 -13.41 20.30
CA GLN A 141 -6.18 -14.85 20.06
C GLN A 141 -4.82 -15.57 19.97
N ASP A 142 -3.95 -15.36 20.96
CA ASP A 142 -2.65 -16.05 21.06
C ASP A 142 -2.78 -17.58 20.96
N LYS A 143 -3.86 -18.17 21.49
CA LYS A 143 -4.16 -19.60 21.38
C LYS A 143 -4.25 -20.08 19.92
N PHE A 144 -4.78 -19.26 19.02
CA PHE A 144 -4.86 -19.61 17.60
C PHE A 144 -3.46 -19.68 16.98
N PHE A 145 -2.65 -18.64 17.19
CA PHE A 145 -1.33 -18.52 16.54
C PHE A 145 -0.24 -19.37 17.19
N ARG A 146 -0.27 -19.54 18.51
CA ARG A 146 0.74 -20.29 19.27
C ARG A 146 0.44 -21.78 19.39
N SER A 147 -0.83 -22.17 19.31
CA SER A 147 -1.26 -23.56 19.49
C SER A 147 -2.00 -24.08 18.28
N TYR A 148 -3.24 -23.65 18.02
CA TYR A 148 -4.08 -24.28 16.99
C TYR A 148 -3.43 -24.34 15.61
N PHE A 149 -2.91 -23.22 15.11
CA PHE A 149 -2.28 -23.13 13.79
C PHE A 149 -1.06 -24.08 13.66
N PRO A 150 -0.01 -23.95 14.50
CA PRO A 150 1.14 -24.84 14.39
C PRO A 150 0.80 -26.30 14.71
N ASP A 151 -0.08 -26.56 15.68
CA ASP A 151 -0.48 -27.93 16.04
C ASP A 151 -1.25 -28.61 14.90
N LEU A 152 -2.14 -27.89 14.19
CA LEU A 152 -2.84 -28.38 13.01
C LEU A 152 -1.87 -28.71 11.86
N LEU A 153 -0.88 -27.85 11.63
CA LEU A 153 0.06 -28.06 10.52
C LEU A 153 1.08 -29.14 10.84
N ASN A 154 1.58 -29.23 12.08
CA ASN A 154 2.52 -30.26 12.53
C ASN A 154 1.85 -31.62 12.79
N ALA A 155 0.52 -31.65 12.86
CA ALA A 155 -0.28 -32.85 13.02
C ALA A 155 -0.21 -33.82 11.84
N GLN A 156 0.30 -33.36 10.68
CA GLN A 156 0.31 -34.06 9.41
C GLN A 156 1.69 -33.89 8.76
N ASP A 157 2.08 -34.83 7.90
CA ASP A 157 3.27 -34.66 7.06
C ASP A 157 2.90 -33.86 5.80
N GLY A 158 3.41 -32.64 5.69
CA GLY A 158 3.12 -31.73 4.58
C GLY A 158 3.57 -32.24 3.20
N GLY A 159 4.49 -33.22 3.15
CA GLY A 159 4.92 -33.87 1.91
C GLY A 159 4.04 -35.04 1.46
N GLN A 160 3.10 -35.49 2.29
CA GLN A 160 2.23 -36.62 1.98
C GLN A 160 0.92 -36.21 1.32
N MET A 161 0.25 -37.18 0.70
CA MET A 161 -1.09 -37.00 0.17
C MET A 161 -2.05 -36.80 1.34
N LEU A 162 -2.67 -35.63 1.40
CA LEU A 162 -3.63 -35.29 2.44
C LEU A 162 -5.02 -35.79 2.05
N GLU A 163 -5.79 -36.25 3.03
CA GLU A 163 -7.23 -36.43 2.86
C GLU A 163 -7.91 -35.10 2.52
N LEU A 164 -9.04 -35.15 1.82
CA LEU A 164 -9.69 -33.96 1.27
C LEU A 164 -10.03 -32.90 2.34
N ASN A 165 -10.55 -33.35 3.49
CA ASN A 165 -10.91 -32.45 4.58
C ASN A 165 -9.67 -31.89 5.28
N THR A 166 -8.64 -32.72 5.51
CA THR A 166 -7.35 -32.27 6.05
C THR A 166 -6.68 -31.23 5.14
N ALA A 167 -6.68 -31.45 3.83
CA ALA A 167 -6.17 -30.47 2.87
C ALA A 167 -6.93 -29.14 2.98
N SER A 168 -8.25 -29.19 3.13
CA SER A 168 -9.09 -28.00 3.31
C SER A 168 -8.81 -27.27 4.62
N LEU A 169 -8.58 -27.99 5.73
CA LEU A 169 -8.21 -27.42 7.02
C LEU A 169 -6.89 -26.65 6.93
N VAL A 170 -5.86 -27.30 6.38
CA VAL A 170 -4.54 -26.70 6.20
C VAL A 170 -4.62 -25.50 5.27
N GLU A 171 -5.32 -25.61 4.14
CA GLU A 171 -5.51 -24.51 3.19
C GLU A 171 -6.19 -23.30 3.86
N CYS A 172 -7.25 -23.52 4.64
CA CYS A 172 -7.95 -22.42 5.33
C CYS A 172 -7.06 -21.78 6.40
N ALA A 173 -6.31 -22.56 7.17
CA ALA A 173 -5.39 -22.02 8.16
C ALA A 173 -4.29 -21.17 7.51
N LEU A 174 -3.61 -21.71 6.49
CA LEU A 174 -2.62 -20.96 5.71
C LEU A 174 -3.23 -19.71 5.06
N GLY A 175 -4.45 -19.81 4.54
CA GLY A 175 -5.20 -18.70 3.97
C GLY A 175 -5.48 -17.58 4.97
N ILE A 176 -5.84 -17.92 6.22
CA ILE A 176 -6.00 -16.94 7.31
C ILE A 176 -4.70 -16.19 7.55
N GLY A 177 -3.58 -16.93 7.70
CA GLY A 177 -2.26 -16.32 7.86
C GLY A 177 -1.88 -15.41 6.69
N TYR A 178 -2.14 -15.87 5.46
CA TYR A 178 -1.90 -15.09 4.25
C TYR A 178 -2.75 -13.81 4.22
N ASN A 179 -4.06 -13.90 4.42
CA ASN A 179 -4.97 -12.75 4.41
C ASN A 179 -4.52 -11.66 5.38
N MET A 180 -4.08 -12.06 6.58
CA MET A 180 -3.58 -11.13 7.58
C MET A 180 -2.30 -10.43 7.11
N TYR A 181 -1.30 -11.15 6.60
CA TYR A 181 -0.12 -10.49 6.05
C TYR A 181 -0.42 -9.64 4.80
N PHE A 182 -1.39 -10.07 3.98
CA PHE A 182 -1.80 -9.37 2.78
C PHE A 182 -2.43 -7.99 3.04
N LYS A 183 -2.93 -7.74 4.27
CA LYS A 183 -3.40 -6.40 4.67
C LYS A 183 -2.33 -5.31 4.60
N ASN A 184 -1.05 -5.71 4.59
CA ASN A 184 0.08 -4.81 4.47
C ASN A 184 0.11 -3.69 5.54
N ASP A 185 -0.21 -4.05 6.78
CA ASP A 185 -0.26 -3.14 7.93
C ASP A 185 0.93 -3.37 8.88
N SER A 186 1.63 -2.29 9.26
CA SER A 186 2.85 -2.35 10.06
C SER A 186 2.64 -2.90 11.47
N GLU A 187 1.51 -2.57 12.11
CA GLU A 187 1.19 -3.07 13.45
C GLU A 187 0.85 -4.57 13.39
N LEU A 188 0.11 -4.98 12.36
CA LEU A 188 -0.21 -6.38 12.14
C LEU A 188 1.06 -7.22 11.86
N TYR A 189 1.97 -6.74 11.02
CA TYR A 189 3.27 -7.38 10.81
C TYR A 189 4.05 -7.52 12.12
N ARG A 190 4.07 -6.46 12.95
CA ARG A 190 4.76 -6.46 14.25
C ARG A 190 4.17 -7.51 15.19
N ARG A 191 2.85 -7.64 15.25
CA ARG A 191 2.16 -8.66 16.08
C ARG A 191 2.43 -10.07 15.56
N LEU A 192 2.29 -10.30 14.25
CA LEU A 192 2.51 -11.62 13.65
C LEU A 192 3.97 -12.10 13.77
N ALA A 193 4.94 -11.18 13.82
CA ALA A 193 6.34 -11.51 14.08
C ALA A 193 6.59 -12.14 15.47
N GLU A 194 5.65 -12.01 16.41
CA GLU A 194 5.72 -12.66 17.74
C GLU A 194 5.40 -14.18 17.68
N PHE A 195 4.99 -14.69 16.51
CA PHE A 195 4.58 -16.07 16.27
C PHE A 195 5.38 -16.77 15.15
N PRO A 196 6.72 -16.93 15.30
CA PRO A 196 7.57 -17.52 14.26
C PRO A 196 7.20 -18.97 13.88
N SER A 197 6.59 -19.71 14.83
CA SER A 197 6.11 -21.08 14.63
C SER A 197 5.09 -21.22 13.50
N MET A 198 4.34 -20.17 13.17
CA MET A 198 3.42 -20.20 12.02
C MET A 198 4.17 -20.41 10.70
N VAL A 199 5.26 -19.68 10.51
CA VAL A 199 6.09 -19.79 9.30
C VAL A 199 6.78 -21.14 9.27
N ASP A 200 7.35 -21.57 10.40
CA ASP A 200 8.09 -22.83 10.48
C ASP A 200 7.20 -24.05 10.23
N SER A 201 5.98 -24.07 10.77
CA SER A 201 4.99 -25.14 10.53
C SER A 201 4.43 -25.15 9.10
N ALA A 202 4.48 -24.03 8.37
CA ALA A 202 4.03 -23.95 6.97
C ALA A 202 5.07 -24.47 5.95
N LYS A 203 6.37 -24.44 6.28
CA LYS A 203 7.44 -24.84 5.35
C LYS A 203 7.27 -26.24 4.75
N PRO A 204 6.88 -27.30 5.51
CA PRO A 204 6.68 -28.64 4.95
C PRO A 204 5.63 -28.70 3.83
N TYR A 205 4.67 -27.77 3.80
CA TYR A 205 3.58 -27.78 2.83
C TYR A 205 3.96 -27.21 1.46
N LEU A 206 5.14 -26.60 1.32
CA LEU A 206 5.65 -26.12 0.02
C LEU A 206 5.82 -27.24 -1.01
N VAL A 207 6.07 -28.46 -0.53
CA VAL A 207 6.20 -29.67 -1.36
C VAL A 207 4.94 -30.52 -1.40
N SER A 208 3.81 -30.01 -0.89
CA SER A 208 2.56 -30.76 -0.84
C SER A 208 2.13 -31.24 -2.24
N PRO A 209 1.68 -32.51 -2.38
CA PRO A 209 1.17 -33.01 -3.65
C PRO A 209 -0.11 -32.27 -4.09
N VAL A 210 -0.87 -31.72 -3.13
CA VAL A 210 -2.04 -30.89 -3.37
C VAL A 210 -1.59 -29.48 -3.77
N THR A 211 -1.60 -29.21 -5.07
CA THR A 211 -1.08 -27.96 -5.67
C THR A 211 -1.64 -26.69 -5.01
N ARG A 212 -2.91 -26.72 -4.59
CA ARG A 212 -3.54 -25.56 -3.96
C ARG A 212 -2.94 -25.28 -2.59
N VAL A 213 -2.77 -26.31 -1.76
CA VAL A 213 -2.12 -26.21 -0.44
C VAL A 213 -0.69 -25.70 -0.59
N SER A 214 0.08 -26.27 -1.53
CA SER A 214 1.46 -25.83 -1.77
C SER A 214 1.55 -24.40 -2.31
N ALA A 215 0.57 -23.95 -3.09
CA ALA A 215 0.48 -22.57 -3.56
C ALA A 215 0.06 -21.59 -2.45
N THR A 216 -0.88 -21.96 -1.58
CA THR A 216 -1.28 -21.14 -0.42
C THR A 216 -0.14 -21.03 0.60
N ALA A 217 0.58 -22.13 0.86
CA ALA A 217 1.78 -22.12 1.70
C ALA A 217 2.86 -21.20 1.11
N LEU A 218 3.06 -21.25 -0.22
CA LEU A 218 4.01 -20.41 -0.94
C LEU A 218 3.70 -18.92 -0.76
N ILE A 219 2.47 -18.48 -1.02
CA ILE A 219 2.11 -17.06 -0.87
C ILE A 219 2.13 -16.63 0.60
N PHE A 220 1.66 -17.47 1.53
CA PHE A 220 1.74 -17.20 2.97
C PHE A 220 3.19 -16.91 3.39
N ILE A 221 4.12 -17.82 3.06
CA ILE A 221 5.53 -17.68 3.40
C ILE A 221 6.16 -16.48 2.67
N ALA A 222 5.81 -16.23 1.41
CA ALA A 222 6.33 -15.09 0.66
C ALA A 222 5.97 -13.74 1.28
N PHE A 223 4.78 -13.61 1.87
CA PHE A 223 4.36 -12.39 2.57
C PHE A 223 4.89 -12.32 4.01
N ALA A 224 4.95 -13.47 4.70
CA ALA A 224 5.41 -13.58 6.09
C ALA A 224 6.92 -13.35 6.22
N VAL A 225 7.70 -13.86 5.27
CA VAL A 225 9.16 -13.82 5.28
C VAL A 225 9.68 -12.79 4.29
N GLY A 226 10.77 -12.10 4.65
CA GLY A 226 11.51 -11.28 3.70
C GLY A 226 12.40 -12.11 2.78
N ASP A 227 13.22 -11.45 1.97
CA ASP A 227 14.09 -12.09 0.97
C ASP A 227 15.19 -12.98 1.57
N SER A 228 15.39 -13.00 2.89
CA SER A 228 16.41 -13.79 3.57
C SER A 228 16.20 -15.31 3.47
N GLN A 229 15.04 -15.77 3.00
CA GLN A 229 14.75 -17.20 2.78
C GLN A 229 14.44 -17.51 1.30
N ALA A 230 15.17 -16.86 0.38
CA ALA A 230 14.97 -16.97 -1.07
C ALA A 230 15.00 -18.40 -1.65
N GLU A 231 15.86 -19.27 -1.11
CA GLU A 231 16.05 -20.64 -1.61
C GLU A 231 14.77 -21.48 -1.53
N ILE A 232 13.88 -21.14 -0.58
CA ILE A 232 12.61 -21.83 -0.33
C ILE A 232 11.72 -21.85 -1.59
N PHE A 233 11.85 -20.85 -2.46
CA PHE A 233 10.97 -20.65 -3.61
C PHE A 233 11.43 -21.34 -4.90
N LEU A 234 12.72 -21.69 -5.02
CA LEU A 234 13.29 -22.28 -6.22
C LEU A 234 12.73 -23.69 -6.53
N GLY A 235 12.34 -24.43 -5.49
CA GLY A 235 11.70 -25.75 -5.61
C GLY A 235 10.22 -25.71 -5.98
N ALA A 236 9.55 -24.55 -5.90
CA ALA A 236 8.10 -24.45 -5.96
C ALA A 236 7.53 -24.20 -7.38
N LYS A 237 8.21 -24.68 -8.44
CA LYS A 237 7.84 -24.40 -9.85
C LYS A 237 6.37 -24.72 -10.17
N LYS A 238 5.86 -25.85 -9.66
CA LYS A 238 4.48 -26.28 -9.85
C LYS A 238 3.48 -25.30 -9.23
N SER A 239 3.76 -24.85 -8.00
CA SER A 239 2.95 -23.87 -7.28
C SER A 239 2.98 -22.50 -7.96
N ILE A 240 4.16 -22.02 -8.39
CA ILE A 240 4.28 -20.74 -9.10
C ILE A 240 3.53 -20.79 -10.44
N ASN A 241 3.67 -21.86 -11.22
CA ASN A 241 2.90 -22.05 -12.45
C ASN A 241 1.39 -22.04 -12.21
N TYR A 242 0.94 -22.63 -11.10
CA TYR A 242 -0.46 -22.62 -10.71
C TYR A 242 -0.94 -21.19 -10.44
N LEU A 243 -0.20 -20.38 -9.68
CA LEU A 243 -0.53 -18.97 -9.42
C LEU A 243 -0.58 -18.13 -10.71
N ILE A 244 0.39 -18.31 -11.61
CA ILE A 244 0.39 -17.66 -12.93
C ILE A 244 -0.84 -18.08 -13.75
N SER A 245 -1.25 -19.35 -13.66
CA SER A 245 -2.45 -19.84 -14.34
C SER A 245 -3.74 -19.24 -13.79
N ILE A 246 -3.83 -19.05 -12.46
CA ILE A 246 -4.97 -18.37 -11.82
C ILE A 246 -5.07 -16.93 -12.33
N LEU A 247 -3.97 -16.19 -12.36
CA LEU A 247 -3.95 -14.82 -12.89
C LEU A 247 -4.40 -14.78 -14.36
N ARG A 248 -3.85 -15.67 -15.19
CA ARG A 248 -4.21 -15.75 -16.62
C ARG A 248 -5.69 -16.08 -16.83
N LEU A 249 -6.25 -16.98 -16.05
CA LEU A 249 -7.66 -17.37 -16.15
C LEU A 249 -8.57 -16.24 -15.61
N GLY A 250 -8.19 -15.61 -14.49
CA GLY A 250 -8.92 -14.49 -13.91
C GLY A 250 -8.99 -13.28 -14.85
N LEU A 251 -7.91 -12.98 -15.59
CA LEU A 251 -7.89 -11.92 -16.60
C LEU A 251 -8.90 -12.15 -17.74
N LYS A 252 -9.21 -13.41 -18.05
CA LYS A 252 -10.16 -13.81 -19.10
C LYS A 252 -11.58 -13.99 -18.56
N ALA A 253 -11.75 -14.03 -17.25
CA ALA A 253 -13.02 -14.28 -16.61
C ALA A 253 -13.81 -12.97 -16.42
N PRO A 254 -15.14 -12.96 -16.66
CA PRO A 254 -15.95 -11.76 -16.49
C PRO A 254 -15.98 -11.26 -15.05
N GLU A 255 -15.88 -12.16 -14.07
CA GLU A 255 -15.80 -11.84 -12.64
C GLU A 255 -14.43 -11.27 -12.21
N ARG A 256 -13.43 -11.27 -13.10
CA ARG A 256 -12.08 -10.74 -12.81
C ARG A 256 -11.42 -11.43 -11.62
N ALA A 257 -11.75 -12.70 -11.43
CA ALA A 257 -11.28 -13.55 -10.34
C ALA A 257 -11.18 -15.00 -10.82
N CYS A 258 -10.31 -15.78 -10.18
CA CYS A 258 -10.22 -17.21 -10.40
C CYS A 258 -9.78 -17.89 -9.11
N ASP A 259 -10.41 -19.02 -8.82
CA ASP A 259 -10.11 -19.86 -7.67
C ASP A 259 -10.09 -19.16 -6.29
N GLY A 260 -10.98 -18.18 -6.10
CA GLY A 260 -11.07 -17.40 -4.86
C GLY A 260 -10.20 -16.15 -4.83
N TYR A 261 -9.29 -15.97 -5.80
CA TYR A 261 -8.40 -14.82 -5.89
C TYR A 261 -8.88 -13.83 -6.95
N SER A 262 -8.88 -12.54 -6.62
CA SER A 262 -9.06 -11.49 -7.64
C SER A 262 -7.80 -11.35 -8.52
N VAL A 263 -7.95 -10.79 -9.73
CA VAL A 263 -6.80 -10.47 -10.59
C VAL A 263 -5.81 -9.55 -9.88
N ALA A 264 -6.31 -8.51 -9.21
CA ALA A 264 -5.48 -7.55 -8.49
C ALA A 264 -4.67 -8.22 -7.36
N GLU A 265 -5.33 -9.06 -6.57
CA GLU A 265 -4.69 -9.80 -5.49
C GLU A 265 -3.62 -10.76 -5.99
N MET A 266 -3.95 -11.54 -7.02
CA MET A 266 -3.00 -12.50 -7.58
C MET A 266 -1.82 -11.78 -8.25
N SER A 267 -2.03 -10.62 -8.86
CA SER A 267 -0.95 -9.78 -9.40
C SER A 267 0.04 -9.36 -8.31
N LYS A 268 -0.48 -8.92 -7.16
CA LYS A 268 0.34 -8.59 -5.98
C LYS A 268 1.08 -9.81 -5.43
N CYS A 269 0.46 -11.00 -5.45
CA CYS A 269 1.14 -12.25 -5.07
C CYS A 269 2.31 -12.58 -6.00
N ILE A 270 2.10 -12.48 -7.31
CA ILE A 270 3.16 -12.68 -8.30
C ILE A 270 4.27 -11.64 -8.13
N ASN A 271 3.91 -10.37 -7.92
CA ASN A 271 4.90 -9.32 -7.67
C ASN A 271 5.69 -9.58 -6.38
N ARG A 272 5.02 -10.02 -5.31
CA ARG A 272 5.66 -10.39 -4.04
C ARG A 272 6.72 -11.47 -4.23
N LEU A 273 6.41 -12.51 -5.03
CA LEU A 273 7.39 -13.53 -5.39
C LEU A 273 8.54 -12.96 -6.22
N ALA A 274 8.23 -12.02 -7.12
CA ALA A 274 9.21 -11.36 -7.99
C ALA A 274 10.15 -10.42 -7.25
N LEU A 275 9.76 -9.84 -6.10
CA LEU A 275 10.62 -8.96 -5.29
C LEU A 275 11.94 -9.65 -4.93
N ASN A 276 11.89 -10.96 -4.71
CA ASN A 276 13.06 -11.78 -4.53
C ASN A 276 13.85 -11.95 -5.84
N ASP A 277 15.09 -11.47 -5.89
CA ASP A 277 15.96 -11.55 -7.08
C ASP A 277 16.17 -12.99 -7.58
N ALA A 278 16.21 -13.98 -6.68
CA ALA A 278 16.40 -15.39 -7.05
C ALA A 278 15.21 -15.97 -7.86
N ASN A 279 14.02 -15.38 -7.74
CA ASN A 279 12.81 -15.88 -8.39
C ASN A 279 12.56 -15.25 -9.77
N LYS A 280 13.22 -14.14 -10.11
CA LYS A 280 12.90 -13.35 -11.32
C LYS A 280 13.08 -14.17 -12.59
N ASP A 281 14.22 -14.85 -12.71
CA ASP A 281 14.51 -15.67 -13.89
C ASP A 281 13.56 -16.87 -14.00
N LEU A 282 13.24 -17.51 -12.87
CA LEU A 282 12.26 -18.60 -12.84
C LEU A 282 10.87 -18.12 -13.28
N LEU A 283 10.40 -16.96 -12.81
CA LEU A 283 9.11 -16.41 -13.22
C LEU A 283 9.06 -16.14 -14.74
N VAL A 284 10.15 -15.62 -15.30
CA VAL A 284 10.28 -15.40 -16.75
C VAL A 284 10.30 -16.72 -17.52
N GLU A 285 10.98 -17.76 -17.01
CA GLU A 285 10.96 -19.13 -17.57
C GLU A 285 9.56 -19.75 -17.52
N LEU A 286 8.81 -19.49 -16.45
CA LEU A 286 7.41 -19.91 -16.28
C LEU A 286 6.41 -19.03 -17.07
N ASN A 287 6.92 -18.22 -17.99
CA ASN A 287 6.13 -17.44 -18.95
C ASN A 287 5.18 -16.42 -18.30
N VAL A 288 5.57 -15.83 -17.17
CA VAL A 288 4.83 -14.73 -16.54
C VAL A 288 4.64 -13.54 -17.48
N LEU A 289 5.63 -13.25 -18.33
CA LEU A 289 5.60 -12.14 -19.29
C LEU A 289 4.38 -12.20 -20.23
N SER A 290 3.97 -13.40 -20.66
CA SER A 290 2.76 -13.56 -21.47
C SER A 290 1.50 -13.06 -20.76
N VAL A 291 1.42 -13.25 -19.44
CA VAL A 291 0.28 -12.82 -18.62
C VAL A 291 0.36 -11.33 -18.38
N VAL A 292 1.55 -10.81 -18.12
CA VAL A 292 1.78 -9.37 -17.97
C VAL A 292 1.43 -8.60 -19.25
N LYS A 293 1.69 -9.16 -20.43
CA LYS A 293 1.21 -8.58 -21.70
C LYS A 293 -0.31 -8.44 -21.73
N LEU A 294 -1.06 -9.47 -21.30
CA LEU A 294 -2.52 -9.40 -21.18
C LEU A 294 -2.97 -8.32 -20.19
N MET A 295 -2.22 -8.09 -19.12
CA MET A 295 -2.51 -7.05 -18.14
C MET A 295 -2.32 -5.65 -18.73
N LEU A 296 -1.24 -5.41 -19.48
CA LEU A 296 -0.97 -4.12 -20.13
C LEU A 296 -1.94 -3.78 -21.26
N ASP A 297 -2.53 -4.80 -21.88
CA ASP A 297 -3.56 -4.66 -22.91
C ASP A 297 -4.99 -4.62 -22.33
N SER A 298 -5.13 -4.73 -21.00
CA SER A 298 -6.42 -4.70 -20.31
C SER A 298 -7.04 -3.30 -20.36
N PRO A 299 -8.38 -3.20 -20.51
CA PRO A 299 -9.08 -1.93 -20.33
C PRO A 299 -9.10 -1.47 -18.87
N GLU A 300 -8.89 -2.38 -17.93
CA GLU A 300 -8.88 -2.09 -16.50
C GLU A 300 -7.55 -1.47 -16.10
N ALA A 301 -7.57 -0.21 -15.67
CA ALA A 301 -6.35 0.48 -15.32
C ALA A 301 -5.61 -0.14 -14.13
N GLN A 302 -6.33 -0.77 -13.21
CA GLN A 302 -5.70 -1.50 -12.11
C GLN A 302 -4.81 -2.64 -12.64
N ASP A 303 -5.22 -3.34 -13.70
CA ASP A 303 -4.39 -4.40 -14.30
C ASP A 303 -3.14 -3.82 -14.93
N VAL A 304 -3.28 -2.73 -15.69
CA VAL A 304 -2.15 -2.08 -16.34
C VAL A 304 -1.14 -1.61 -15.29
N GLN A 305 -1.61 -1.03 -14.19
CA GLN A 305 -0.75 -0.59 -13.08
C GLN A 305 0.01 -1.77 -12.45
N GLU A 306 -0.69 -2.85 -12.08
CA GLU A 306 -0.06 -4.02 -11.48
C GLU A 306 0.88 -4.73 -12.48
N GLY A 307 0.54 -4.74 -13.76
CA GLY A 307 1.36 -5.29 -14.84
C GLY A 307 2.67 -4.50 -15.02
N LEU A 308 2.60 -3.17 -14.97
CA LEU A 308 3.77 -2.30 -14.97
C LEU A 308 4.66 -2.53 -13.75
N GLU A 309 4.06 -2.69 -12.56
CA GLU A 309 4.81 -2.97 -11.32
C GLU A 309 5.55 -4.31 -11.43
N ILE A 310 4.91 -5.37 -11.93
CA ILE A 310 5.55 -6.67 -12.15
C ILE A 310 6.68 -6.57 -13.17
N LEU A 311 6.48 -5.88 -14.32
CA LEU A 311 7.57 -5.68 -15.30
C LEU A 311 8.73 -4.93 -14.68
N PHE A 312 8.44 -3.89 -13.89
CA PHE A 312 9.47 -3.08 -13.26
C PHE A 312 10.25 -3.90 -12.24
N THR A 313 9.59 -4.69 -11.40
CA THR A 313 10.28 -5.60 -10.49
C THR A 313 11.13 -6.62 -11.24
N LEU A 314 10.60 -7.28 -12.28
CA LEU A 314 11.34 -8.27 -13.05
C LEU A 314 12.56 -7.67 -13.78
N SER A 315 12.46 -6.42 -14.22
CA SER A 315 13.56 -5.73 -14.92
C SER A 315 14.83 -5.55 -14.09
N PHE A 316 14.79 -5.81 -12.77
CA PHE A 316 15.98 -5.84 -11.94
C PHE A 316 16.88 -7.06 -12.15
N SER A 317 16.40 -8.12 -12.82
CA SER A 317 17.27 -9.18 -13.37
C SER A 317 17.82 -8.77 -14.74
N GLN A 318 19.13 -8.96 -14.95
CA GLN A 318 19.77 -8.65 -16.24
C GLN A 318 19.15 -9.47 -17.40
N ARG A 319 18.92 -10.77 -17.19
CA ARG A 319 18.33 -11.65 -18.22
C ARG A 319 16.89 -11.27 -18.53
N ALA A 320 16.12 -10.95 -17.49
CA ALA A 320 14.74 -10.49 -17.65
C ALA A 320 14.69 -9.12 -18.35
N ALA A 321 15.58 -8.19 -18.00
CA ALA A 321 15.64 -6.84 -18.57
C ALA A 321 15.80 -6.85 -20.10
N GLU A 322 16.74 -7.64 -20.64
CA GLU A 322 16.95 -7.73 -22.10
C GLU A 322 15.72 -8.28 -22.83
N ARG A 323 15.08 -9.29 -22.24
CA ARG A 323 13.86 -9.88 -22.80
C ARG A 323 12.69 -8.89 -22.74
N ILE A 324 12.50 -8.20 -21.61
CA ILE A 324 11.45 -7.20 -21.45
C ILE A 324 11.68 -6.04 -22.43
N LYS A 325 12.92 -5.55 -22.54
CA LYS A 325 13.28 -4.49 -23.50
C LYS A 325 12.92 -4.86 -24.93
N THR A 326 13.13 -6.12 -25.31
CA THR A 326 12.80 -6.59 -26.67
C THR A 326 11.29 -6.77 -26.87
N GLU A 327 10.60 -7.42 -25.94
CA GLU A 327 9.18 -7.80 -26.10
C GLU A 327 8.19 -6.66 -25.77
N PHE A 328 8.56 -5.72 -24.89
CA PHE A 328 7.64 -4.73 -24.32
C PHE A 328 7.94 -3.29 -24.69
N ARG A 329 9.02 -3.00 -25.44
CA ARG A 329 9.37 -1.62 -25.85
C ARG A 329 8.18 -0.86 -26.45
N GLY A 330 7.49 -1.46 -27.41
CA GLY A 330 6.31 -0.82 -28.03
C GLY A 330 5.14 -0.61 -27.06
N HIS A 331 4.99 -1.44 -26.01
CA HIS A 331 3.96 -1.23 -24.99
C HIS A 331 4.35 -0.06 -24.07
N ILE A 332 5.62 0.03 -23.68
CA ILE A 332 6.15 1.12 -22.87
C ILE A 332 6.00 2.46 -23.60
N GLU A 333 6.47 2.54 -24.85
CA GLU A 333 6.38 3.76 -25.68
C GLU A 333 4.91 4.17 -25.91
N ARG A 334 4.03 3.20 -26.21
CA ARG A 334 2.58 3.45 -26.32
C ARG A 334 2.00 4.00 -25.02
N LEU A 335 2.27 3.38 -23.88
CA LEU A 335 1.74 3.84 -22.60
C LEU A 335 2.27 5.22 -22.23
N GLN A 336 3.52 5.56 -22.57
CA GLN A 336 4.07 6.90 -22.32
C GLN A 336 3.33 7.99 -23.09
N SER A 337 2.75 7.66 -24.26
CA SER A 337 1.92 8.58 -25.05
C SER A 337 0.49 8.74 -24.53
N VAL A 338 0.03 7.85 -23.64
CA VAL A 338 -1.32 7.93 -23.06
C VAL A 338 -1.27 8.86 -21.86
N GLU A 339 -2.06 9.93 -21.87
CA GLU A 339 -2.08 10.97 -20.82
C GLU A 339 -2.21 10.40 -19.39
N ARG A 340 -3.06 9.38 -19.22
CA ARG A 340 -3.23 8.69 -17.93
C ARG A 340 -1.94 8.08 -17.37
N TRP A 341 -1.07 7.58 -18.25
CA TRP A 341 0.12 6.80 -17.90
C TRP A 341 1.43 7.59 -18.06
N SER A 342 1.43 8.68 -18.84
CA SER A 342 2.61 9.51 -19.10
C SER A 342 3.30 10.01 -17.82
N SER A 343 2.51 10.26 -16.77
CA SER A 343 2.99 10.72 -15.47
C SER A 343 3.24 9.59 -14.45
N SER A 344 3.04 8.32 -14.82
CA SER A 344 3.23 7.19 -13.92
C SER A 344 4.71 7.00 -13.57
N ARG A 345 5.04 7.08 -12.27
CA ARG A 345 6.41 6.83 -11.78
C ARG A 345 6.90 5.42 -12.14
N GLN A 346 6.03 4.43 -12.08
CA GLN A 346 6.36 3.03 -12.41
C GLN A 346 6.77 2.88 -13.88
N LEU A 347 5.92 3.37 -14.80
CA LEU A 347 6.19 3.32 -16.23
C LEU A 347 7.49 4.03 -16.57
N ASN A 348 7.64 5.22 -16.02
CA ASN A 348 8.77 6.08 -16.26
C ASN A 348 10.06 5.45 -15.71
N GLY A 349 10.07 4.99 -14.46
CA GLY A 349 11.22 4.30 -13.86
C GLY A 349 11.62 3.04 -14.65
N LEU A 350 10.64 2.26 -15.11
CA LEU A 350 10.86 1.11 -15.99
C LEU A 350 11.50 1.54 -17.32
N ALA A 351 10.98 2.59 -17.97
CA ALA A 351 11.52 3.11 -19.22
C ALA A 351 12.97 3.61 -19.04
N PHE A 352 13.24 4.38 -17.99
CA PHE A 352 14.58 4.86 -17.66
C PHE A 352 15.57 3.70 -17.49
N ARG A 353 15.15 2.63 -16.79
CA ARG A 353 16.00 1.47 -16.56
C ARG A 353 16.32 0.70 -17.85
N LEU A 354 15.32 0.49 -18.71
CA LEU A 354 15.46 -0.39 -19.89
C LEU A 354 15.98 0.32 -21.15
N LEU A 355 15.46 1.52 -21.40
CA LEU A 355 15.75 2.28 -22.62
C LEU A 355 16.90 3.26 -22.42
N GLY A 356 17.29 3.50 -21.17
CA GLY A 356 18.15 4.63 -20.79
C GLY A 356 17.34 5.92 -20.81
N GLY A 357 17.66 6.86 -19.92
CA GLY A 357 17.11 8.21 -20.04
C GLY A 357 17.43 8.73 -21.44
N GLN A 358 16.42 9.22 -22.17
CA GLN A 358 16.73 9.99 -23.36
C GLN A 358 17.68 11.10 -22.93
N ARG A 359 18.92 11.05 -23.39
CA ARG A 359 19.76 12.24 -23.44
C ARG A 359 19.08 13.14 -24.46
N SER A 360 18.10 13.93 -24.02
CA SER A 360 17.63 15.07 -24.78
C SER A 360 18.84 15.96 -25.00
N GLY A 361 19.42 15.86 -26.20
CA GLY A 361 20.45 16.77 -26.65
C GLY A 361 19.83 18.15 -26.87
N GLY A 362 20.49 19.18 -26.32
CA GLY A 362 20.05 20.59 -26.34
C GLY A 362 19.26 20.90 -25.06
N GLU A 363 19.69 21.78 -24.16
CA GLU A 363 20.44 23.02 -24.32
C GLU A 363 21.55 23.16 -23.26
N ALA A 364 22.48 24.08 -23.51
CA ALA A 364 23.59 24.42 -22.62
C ALA A 364 23.11 24.66 -21.18
N ARG A 365 23.77 23.98 -20.23
CA ARG A 365 23.62 24.21 -18.78
C ARG A 365 23.65 25.71 -18.49
N GLU A 366 22.60 26.21 -17.82
CA GLU A 366 22.70 27.47 -17.09
C GLU A 366 23.97 27.47 -16.21
N PRO A 367 24.64 28.62 -16.06
CA PRO A 367 25.86 28.72 -15.26
C PRO A 367 25.60 28.21 -13.84
N ALA A 368 26.54 27.41 -13.34
CA ALA A 368 26.52 26.65 -12.09
C ALA A 368 25.68 27.29 -10.97
N ARG A 369 24.39 26.93 -10.91
CA ARG A 369 23.58 27.16 -9.70
C ARG A 369 24.17 26.27 -8.61
N ARG A 370 24.71 26.93 -7.58
CA ARG A 370 25.12 26.41 -6.26
C ARG A 370 24.61 24.98 -6.02
N TYR A 371 25.52 23.99 -6.03
CA TYR A 371 25.20 22.57 -5.87
C TYR A 371 24.25 22.36 -4.68
N ARG A 372 23.08 21.77 -4.94
CA ARG A 372 22.22 21.28 -3.86
C ARG A 372 22.92 20.10 -3.21
N ARG A 373 23.19 20.17 -1.91
CA ARG A 373 24.19 19.29 -1.30
C ARG A 373 23.66 17.89 -1.00
N VAL A 374 22.39 17.77 -0.62
CA VAL A 374 21.83 16.51 -0.09
C VAL A 374 20.51 16.15 -0.78
N MET A 375 20.37 14.91 -1.23
CA MET A 375 19.09 14.34 -1.67
C MET A 375 18.56 13.36 -0.62
N ILE A 376 17.25 13.34 -0.36
CA ILE A 376 16.62 12.29 0.45
C ILE A 376 15.82 11.35 -0.45
N SER A 377 16.25 10.08 -0.51
CA SER A 377 15.50 8.99 -1.11
C SER A 377 14.73 8.24 -0.03
N TYR A 378 13.42 8.08 -0.19
CA TYR A 378 12.57 7.45 0.81
C TYR A 378 11.33 6.79 0.18
N ASN A 379 10.67 5.90 0.93
CA ASN A 379 9.36 5.36 0.55
C ASN A 379 8.24 6.27 1.09
N HIS A 380 7.18 6.50 0.31
CA HIS A 380 6.04 7.34 0.69
C HIS A 380 5.45 7.05 2.08
N ALA A 381 5.45 5.81 2.55
CA ALA A 381 4.98 5.45 3.89
C ALA A 381 5.78 6.13 5.02
N SER A 382 7.03 6.51 4.77
CA SER A 382 7.89 7.23 5.71
C SER A 382 7.82 8.76 5.55
N LYS A 383 6.89 9.29 4.75
CA LYS A 383 6.80 10.73 4.44
C LYS A 383 6.83 11.62 5.68
N GLN A 384 6.05 11.31 6.72
CA GLN A 384 5.99 12.11 7.94
C GLN A 384 7.35 12.19 8.67
N GLN A 385 8.06 11.07 8.77
CA GLN A 385 9.39 11.03 9.39
C GLN A 385 10.41 11.82 8.54
N VAL A 386 10.28 11.74 7.21
CA VAL A 386 11.15 12.45 6.27
C VAL A 386 10.88 13.95 6.25
N GLU A 387 9.63 14.39 6.40
CA GLU A 387 9.28 15.81 6.55
C GLU A 387 9.97 16.42 7.78
N ARG A 388 9.98 15.69 8.91
CA ARG A 388 10.71 16.10 10.12
C ARG A 388 12.21 16.18 9.89
N LEU A 389 12.81 15.15 9.28
CA LEU A 389 14.24 15.13 8.94
C LEU A 389 14.61 16.29 8.00
N HIS A 390 13.83 16.49 6.94
CA HIS A 390 14.01 17.58 6.00
C HIS A 390 13.97 18.94 6.69
N GLY A 391 12.96 19.20 7.52
CA GLY A 391 12.85 20.45 8.29
C GLY A 391 14.10 20.75 9.11
N ARG A 392 14.59 19.76 9.85
CA ARG A 392 15.78 19.90 10.71
C ARG A 392 17.08 20.06 9.92
N LEU A 393 17.23 19.41 8.77
CA LEU A 393 18.36 19.63 7.87
C LEU A 393 18.35 21.06 7.29
N CYS A 394 17.18 21.58 6.89
CA CYS A 394 17.05 22.95 6.40
C CYS A 394 17.33 24.00 7.49
N GLU A 395 16.87 23.77 8.72
CA GLU A 395 17.21 24.60 9.88
C GLU A 395 18.71 24.59 10.19
N SER A 396 19.41 23.52 9.80
CA SER A 396 20.87 23.39 9.87
C SER A 396 21.59 23.99 8.65
N HIS A 397 20.91 24.81 7.84
CA HIS A 397 21.42 25.47 6.64
C HIS A 397 21.91 24.54 5.52
N LEU A 398 21.42 23.30 5.47
CA LEU A 398 21.67 22.40 4.35
C LEU A 398 20.62 22.59 3.24
N ASP A 399 21.10 22.60 2.00
CA ASP A 399 20.24 22.57 0.82
C ASP A 399 19.87 21.12 0.50
N VAL A 400 18.59 20.80 0.73
CA VAL A 400 18.05 19.45 0.67
C VAL A 400 17.03 19.34 -0.45
N TRP A 401 17.21 18.35 -1.32
CA TRP A 401 16.22 17.94 -2.29
C TRP A 401 15.38 16.78 -1.74
N VAL A 402 14.06 16.90 -1.89
CA VAL A 402 13.08 15.86 -1.55
C VAL A 402 11.86 15.93 -2.46
N ASP A 403 11.31 14.76 -2.78
CA ASP A 403 10.31 14.56 -3.84
C ASP A 403 9.02 15.39 -3.61
N PHE A 404 8.48 15.47 -2.38
CA PHE A 404 7.23 16.15 -2.05
C PHE A 404 7.31 17.69 -2.05
N LYS A 405 8.52 18.26 -2.11
CA LYS A 405 8.74 19.71 -2.24
C LYS A 405 9.11 20.12 -3.66
N HIS A 406 9.74 19.23 -4.42
CA HIS A 406 10.46 19.58 -5.63
C HIS A 406 9.91 18.94 -6.91
N LEU A 407 9.05 17.93 -6.80
CA LEU A 407 8.30 17.41 -7.95
C LEU A 407 6.98 18.15 -8.07
N LYS A 408 6.77 18.81 -9.21
CA LYS A 408 5.45 19.23 -9.69
C LYS A 408 4.84 18.09 -10.51
N GLU A 409 3.52 17.99 -10.54
CA GLU A 409 2.79 17.01 -11.38
C GLU A 409 3.30 17.08 -12.84
N GLY A 410 3.76 15.95 -13.38
CA GLY A 410 4.18 15.82 -14.78
C GLY A 410 5.70 15.76 -15.08
N SER A 411 6.59 16.03 -14.12
CA SER A 411 8.05 16.07 -14.34
C SER A 411 8.79 15.03 -13.48
N THR A 412 8.64 13.73 -13.76
CA THR A 412 9.19 12.68 -12.87
C THR A 412 10.60 12.22 -13.25
N LEU A 413 10.89 11.95 -14.53
CA LEU A 413 12.17 11.33 -14.90
C LEU A 413 13.37 12.28 -14.86
N ASP A 414 13.28 13.38 -15.59
CA ASP A 414 14.38 14.32 -15.70
C ASP A 414 14.66 15.03 -14.37
N ALA A 415 13.62 15.25 -13.55
CA ALA A 415 13.79 15.81 -12.23
C ALA A 415 14.44 14.83 -11.24
N MET A 416 14.09 13.54 -11.30
CA MET A 416 14.71 12.52 -10.44
C MET A 416 16.18 12.29 -10.80
N SER A 417 16.51 12.16 -12.09
CA SER A 417 17.90 12.02 -12.53
C SER A 417 18.71 13.29 -12.23
N ALA A 418 18.16 14.47 -12.52
CA ALA A 418 18.81 15.75 -12.20
C ALA A 418 19.02 15.94 -10.70
N ALA A 419 18.09 15.47 -9.85
CA ALA A 419 18.25 15.54 -8.40
C ALA A 419 19.43 14.69 -7.91
N VAL A 420 19.52 13.43 -8.38
CA VAL A 420 20.66 12.57 -8.06
C VAL A 420 21.95 13.18 -8.59
N GLU A 421 21.98 13.61 -9.85
CA GLU A 421 23.16 14.16 -10.51
C GLU A 421 23.65 15.46 -9.86
N SER A 422 22.74 16.33 -9.42
CA SER A 422 23.07 17.59 -8.76
C SER A 422 23.42 17.45 -7.27
N SER A 423 23.07 16.33 -6.64
CA SER A 423 23.41 16.04 -5.23
C SER A 423 24.85 15.57 -5.04
N LEU A 424 25.47 15.86 -3.90
CA LEU A 424 26.77 15.27 -3.50
C LEU A 424 26.56 14.04 -2.61
N VAL A 425 25.59 14.14 -1.70
CA VAL A 425 25.22 13.11 -0.74
C VAL A 425 23.77 12.70 -0.96
N VAL A 426 23.49 11.40 -0.89
CA VAL A 426 22.13 10.85 -0.93
C VAL A 426 21.85 10.12 0.37
N LEU A 427 20.86 10.59 1.13
CA LEU A 427 20.33 9.92 2.30
C LEU A 427 19.34 8.84 1.84
N LEU A 428 19.58 7.60 2.26
CA LEU A 428 18.68 6.48 1.99
C LEU A 428 17.87 6.22 3.26
N CYS A 429 16.60 6.59 3.27
CA CYS A 429 15.70 6.34 4.39
C CYS A 429 15.24 4.88 4.39
N VAL A 430 16.02 4.03 5.04
CA VAL A 430 15.93 2.57 5.02
C VAL A 430 14.78 2.06 5.90
N THR A 431 13.84 1.38 5.24
CA THR A 431 12.74 0.59 5.81
C THR A 431 12.52 -0.68 4.97
N ARG A 432 11.66 -1.60 5.41
CA ARG A 432 11.19 -2.73 4.61
C ARG A 432 10.53 -2.24 3.32
N LEU A 433 9.64 -1.25 3.42
CA LEU A 433 8.93 -0.69 2.26
C LEU A 433 9.87 0.07 1.31
N TYR A 434 10.96 0.65 1.82
CA TYR A 434 12.02 1.21 0.97
C TYR A 434 12.68 0.12 0.12
N LYS A 435 13.05 -1.00 0.75
CA LYS A 435 13.68 -2.15 0.06
C LYS A 435 12.77 -2.76 -1.00
N GLU A 436 11.46 -2.79 -0.74
CA GLU A 436 10.46 -3.40 -1.62
C GLU A 436 9.98 -2.46 -2.75
N SER A 437 10.36 -1.18 -2.72
CA SER A 437 9.99 -0.20 -3.74
C SER A 437 10.94 -0.21 -4.94
N ASN A 438 10.41 -0.49 -6.13
CA ASN A 438 11.15 -0.43 -7.39
C ASN A 438 11.76 0.96 -7.65
N ASN A 439 11.02 2.03 -7.35
CA ASN A 439 11.51 3.40 -7.54
C ASN A 439 12.70 3.70 -6.60
N CYS A 440 12.58 3.33 -5.33
CA CYS A 440 13.66 3.51 -4.36
C CYS A 440 14.91 2.70 -4.75
N ARG A 441 14.73 1.46 -5.21
CA ARG A 441 15.82 0.64 -5.74
C ARG A 441 16.48 1.29 -6.95
N LEU A 442 15.69 1.79 -7.90
CA LEU A 442 16.20 2.47 -9.09
C LEU A 442 17.03 3.71 -8.72
N GLU A 443 16.51 4.56 -7.83
CA GLU A 443 17.20 5.76 -7.33
C GLU A 443 18.53 5.39 -6.65
N ALA A 444 18.51 4.41 -5.76
CA ALA A 444 19.68 3.99 -5.00
C ALA A 444 20.77 3.37 -5.90
N GLU A 445 20.38 2.50 -6.84
CA GLU A 445 21.29 1.95 -7.84
C GLU A 445 21.85 3.03 -8.77
N TYR A 446 21.04 4.04 -9.14
CA TYR A 446 21.49 5.16 -9.97
C TYR A 446 22.47 6.06 -9.23
N ALA A 447 22.16 6.44 -7.99
CA ALA A 447 23.05 7.24 -7.14
C ALA A 447 24.40 6.54 -6.93
N TRP A 448 24.39 5.22 -6.71
CA TRP A 448 25.60 4.42 -6.63
C TRP A 448 26.41 4.43 -7.93
N LYS A 449 25.76 4.23 -9.09
CA LYS A 449 26.42 4.31 -10.42
C LYS A 449 27.01 5.69 -10.70
N CYS A 450 26.38 6.75 -10.21
CA CYS A 450 26.86 8.13 -10.32
C CYS A 450 27.98 8.47 -9.30
N GLY A 451 28.45 7.50 -8.51
CA GLY A 451 29.52 7.70 -7.52
C GLY A 451 29.12 8.59 -6.35
N LYS A 452 27.82 8.72 -6.06
CA LYS A 452 27.33 9.58 -4.98
C LYS A 452 27.63 8.96 -3.62
N LYS A 453 27.85 9.81 -2.62
CA LYS A 453 28.03 9.34 -1.24
C LYS A 453 26.68 8.97 -0.65
N LEU A 454 26.47 7.68 -0.45
CA LEU A 454 25.25 7.16 0.18
C LEU A 454 25.39 7.19 1.70
N ILE A 455 24.35 7.63 2.40
CA ILE A 455 24.25 7.57 3.86
C ILE A 455 22.95 6.86 4.22
N PRO A 456 23.00 5.60 4.72
CA PRO A 456 21.81 4.91 5.17
C PRO A 456 21.31 5.44 6.51
N VAL A 457 20.02 5.80 6.52
CA VAL A 457 19.27 6.30 7.67
C VAL A 457 18.17 5.28 7.99
N LEU A 458 18.27 4.59 9.13
CA LEU A 458 17.29 3.59 9.53
C LEU A 458 16.03 4.29 10.10
N MET A 459 14.88 4.01 9.51
CA MET A 459 13.57 4.60 9.87
C MET A 459 12.53 3.55 10.32
N GLU A 460 12.92 2.27 10.36
CA GLU A 460 12.10 1.18 10.87
C GLU A 460 12.80 0.43 12.02
N PRO A 461 12.21 0.38 13.23
CA PRO A 461 12.82 -0.28 14.37
C PRO A 461 13.18 -1.75 14.08
N LYS A 462 14.38 -2.17 14.48
CA LYS A 462 14.89 -3.56 14.34
C LYS A 462 14.99 -4.08 12.89
N TYR A 463 14.77 -3.22 11.89
CA TYR A 463 14.92 -3.62 10.50
C TYR A 463 16.40 -3.82 10.14
N LYS A 464 16.67 -4.87 9.36
CA LYS A 464 18.01 -5.17 8.83
C LYS A 464 17.92 -5.29 7.33
N ALA A 465 18.70 -4.47 6.61
CA ALA A 465 18.77 -4.55 5.17
C ALA A 465 19.37 -5.90 4.72
N THR A 466 18.77 -6.51 3.71
CA THR A 466 19.18 -7.79 3.12
C THR A 466 19.06 -7.72 1.59
N GLY A 467 19.56 -8.73 0.88
CA GLY A 467 19.51 -8.79 -0.58
C GLY A 467 20.21 -7.60 -1.25
N TRP A 468 19.59 -7.04 -2.29
CA TRP A 468 20.14 -5.93 -3.06
C TRP A 468 20.53 -4.72 -2.19
N LEU A 469 19.70 -4.38 -1.20
CA LEU A 469 19.93 -3.22 -0.33
C LEU A 469 21.06 -3.52 0.66
N GLY A 470 21.11 -4.72 1.21
CA GLY A 470 22.22 -5.15 2.07
C GLY A 470 23.57 -5.12 1.33
N MET A 471 23.60 -5.61 0.09
CA MET A 471 24.79 -5.55 -0.78
C MET A 471 25.20 -4.10 -1.09
N LEU A 472 24.21 -3.23 -1.39
CA LEU A 472 24.47 -1.82 -1.72
C LEU A 472 25.06 -1.04 -0.54
N LEU A 473 24.53 -1.28 0.66
CA LEU A 473 24.95 -0.59 1.88
C LEU A 473 26.26 -1.16 2.44
N GLY A 474 26.55 -2.45 2.22
CA GLY A 474 27.81 -3.07 2.61
C GLY A 474 28.16 -2.87 4.09
N THR A 475 29.36 -2.38 4.38
CA THR A 475 29.85 -2.08 5.74
C THR A 475 29.59 -0.64 6.19
N GLN A 476 28.72 0.10 5.49
CA GLN A 476 28.43 1.49 5.86
C GLN A 476 27.77 1.58 7.23
N LEU A 477 28.09 2.65 7.96
CA LEU A 477 27.46 2.96 9.24
C LEU A 477 26.01 3.40 8.99
N TYR A 478 25.07 2.76 9.69
CA TYR A 478 23.65 3.15 9.68
C TYR A 478 23.42 4.22 10.76
N PHE A 479 22.72 5.28 10.38
CA PHE A 479 22.22 6.27 11.34
C PHE A 479 20.80 5.90 11.75
N ASP A 480 20.67 5.41 12.98
CA ASP A 480 19.37 4.98 13.50
C ASP A 480 18.54 6.19 13.96
N LEU A 481 17.42 6.45 13.27
CA LEU A 481 16.45 7.50 13.58
C LEU A 481 15.10 6.95 14.10
N THR A 482 15.03 5.67 14.49
CA THR A 482 13.77 4.96 14.77
C THR A 482 13.07 5.29 16.10
N GLU A 483 13.44 6.37 16.80
CA GLU A 483 12.91 6.83 18.12
C GLU A 483 12.66 5.74 19.20
N SER A 484 13.18 4.52 19.01
CA SER A 484 12.82 3.36 19.83
C SER A 484 13.60 3.26 21.14
N LYS A 485 14.73 3.98 21.25
CA LYS A 485 15.62 3.96 22.41
C LYS A 485 16.07 5.35 22.84
N TYR A 486 16.21 6.28 21.89
CA TYR A 486 16.67 7.64 22.12
C TYR A 486 15.79 8.62 21.32
N PRO A 487 15.61 9.87 21.81
CA PRO A 487 14.88 10.91 21.10
C PRO A 487 15.51 11.24 19.73
N PHE A 488 14.68 11.71 18.81
CA PHE A 488 15.09 12.13 17.46
C PHE A 488 16.28 13.10 17.46
N GLU A 489 16.27 14.14 18.30
CA GLU A 489 17.30 15.18 18.29
C GLU A 489 18.70 14.66 18.66
N GLU A 490 18.78 13.70 19.59
CA GLU A 490 20.05 13.07 19.97
C GLU A 490 20.63 12.29 18.78
N LYS A 491 19.79 11.53 18.07
CA LYS A 491 20.17 10.77 16.88
C LYS A 491 20.53 11.70 15.71
N PHE A 492 19.80 12.79 15.52
CA PHE A 492 20.08 13.81 14.51
C PHE A 492 21.45 14.47 14.74
N SER A 493 21.82 14.72 16.01
CA SER A 493 23.13 15.29 16.35
C SER A 493 24.32 14.42 15.91
N GLN A 494 24.11 13.11 15.70
CA GLN A 494 25.12 12.19 15.17
C GLN A 494 25.12 12.13 13.64
N LEU A 495 23.95 12.28 13.01
CA LEU A 495 23.79 12.26 11.56
C LEU A 495 24.35 13.53 10.90
N LEU A 496 24.07 14.72 11.46
CA LEU A 496 24.44 16.00 10.85
C LEU A 496 25.96 16.14 10.62
N PRO A 497 26.85 15.82 11.59
CA PRO A 497 28.29 15.85 11.36
C PRO A 497 28.76 14.88 10.27
N ALA A 498 28.14 13.70 10.16
CA ALA A 498 28.48 12.73 9.13
C ALA A 498 28.10 13.22 7.73
N ILE A 499 26.95 13.87 7.60
CA ILE A 499 26.54 14.54 6.35
C ILE A 499 27.55 15.63 6.01
N GLN A 500 27.85 16.52 6.95
CA GLN A 500 28.77 17.64 6.72
C GLN A 500 30.16 17.17 6.32
N SER A 501 30.71 16.16 7.01
CA SER A 501 32.00 15.56 6.67
C SER A 501 32.02 14.97 5.25
N CYS A 502 30.93 14.34 4.82
CA CYS A 502 30.81 13.82 3.45
C CYS A 502 30.74 14.95 2.42
N LEU A 503 30.07 16.06 2.75
CA LEU A 503 29.98 17.24 1.89
C LEU A 503 31.34 17.92 1.74
N ASP A 504 32.05 18.13 2.84
CA ASP A 504 33.38 18.73 2.84
C ASP A 504 34.38 17.87 2.04
N ALA A 505 34.33 16.55 2.19
CA ALA A 505 35.17 15.62 1.44
C ALA A 505 34.85 15.62 -0.07
N ALA A 506 33.57 15.72 -0.44
CA ALA A 506 33.15 15.77 -1.84
C ALA A 506 33.52 17.12 -2.50
N GLU A 507 33.43 18.22 -1.76
CA GLU A 507 33.89 19.54 -2.20
C GLU A 507 35.43 19.56 -2.38
N ALA A 508 36.18 18.92 -1.50
CA ALA A 508 37.65 18.83 -1.59
C ALA A 508 38.17 17.98 -2.77
N GLN A 509 37.38 17.02 -3.25
CA GLN A 509 37.71 16.17 -4.41
C GLN A 509 37.28 16.78 -5.76
N SER A 510 36.56 17.91 -5.72
CA SER A 510 36.16 18.64 -6.93
C SER A 510 37.31 19.57 -7.37
N PRO A 511 37.70 19.61 -8.66
CA PRO A 511 38.75 20.52 -9.10
C PRO A 511 38.36 21.98 -8.79
N PRO A 512 39.31 22.85 -8.37
CA PRO A 512 38.98 24.22 -8.02
C PRO A 512 38.36 24.92 -9.24
N PRO A 513 37.33 25.75 -9.06
CA PRO A 513 36.80 26.55 -10.14
C PRO A 513 37.94 27.38 -10.72
N GLN A 514 38.26 27.17 -12.00
CA GLN A 514 39.20 28.02 -12.71
C GLN A 514 38.66 29.45 -12.61
N GLN A 515 39.34 30.30 -11.86
CA GLN A 515 39.04 31.72 -11.83
C GLN A 515 39.17 32.22 -13.26
N HIS A 516 38.03 32.55 -13.88
CA HIS A 516 38.00 33.25 -15.16
C HIS A 516 38.81 34.54 -15.01
N ARG A 517 40.02 34.53 -15.56
CA ARG A 517 40.79 35.73 -15.85
C ARG A 517 39.90 36.58 -16.77
N LEU A 518 39.51 37.76 -16.31
CA LEU A 518 38.67 38.71 -17.07
C LEU A 518 39.23 38.87 -18.50
N PRO A 519 38.41 38.76 -19.56
CA PRO A 519 38.85 39.11 -20.89
C PRO A 519 39.11 40.62 -20.97
N THR A 520 40.27 40.99 -21.50
CA THR A 520 40.60 42.35 -21.91
C THR A 520 39.57 42.90 -22.91
N PRO A 521 39.23 44.20 -22.85
CA PRO A 521 38.21 44.78 -23.74
C PRO A 521 38.71 44.88 -25.18
N VAL A 522 37.89 44.43 -26.12
CA VAL A 522 38.08 44.56 -27.57
C VAL A 522 37.62 45.95 -28.04
N PRO A 523 38.25 46.59 -29.06
CA PRO A 523 37.94 47.96 -29.47
C PRO A 523 36.57 48.09 -30.18
N PRO A 524 35.94 49.28 -30.18
CA PRO A 524 34.63 49.49 -30.78
C PRO A 524 34.71 49.74 -32.30
N LEU A 525 33.74 49.22 -33.04
CA LEU A 525 33.49 49.50 -34.46
C LEU A 525 32.28 50.46 -34.66
N PRO A 526 32.21 51.19 -35.80
CA PRO A 526 31.57 52.50 -35.94
C PRO A 526 30.06 52.48 -36.26
N PRO A 527 29.37 53.65 -36.21
CA PRO A 527 27.90 53.72 -36.23
C PRO A 527 27.32 53.87 -37.64
N ILE A 528 26.10 53.37 -37.84
CA ILE A 528 25.26 53.68 -39.01
C ILE A 528 23.89 54.19 -38.55
N ALA A 529 23.41 55.15 -39.34
CA ALA A 529 22.46 56.22 -39.07
C ALA A 529 21.00 55.82 -38.86
N ALA A 530 20.30 56.79 -38.27
CA ALA A 530 18.90 56.81 -37.87
C ALA A 530 17.89 56.95 -39.03
N SER A 531 16.66 56.49 -38.77
CA SER A 531 15.35 57.01 -39.21
C SER A 531 14.27 56.11 -38.57
N GLY A 532 13.18 56.52 -37.93
CA GLY A 532 12.61 57.82 -37.56
C GLY A 532 11.38 57.58 -36.66
N THR A 533 11.15 58.53 -35.76
CA THR A 533 9.91 59.03 -35.08
C THR A 533 8.55 58.32 -35.24
N VAL A 534 7.54 58.37 -34.34
CA VAL A 534 7.22 58.85 -32.97
C VAL A 534 5.76 58.37 -32.75
N ALA A 535 5.37 57.92 -31.55
CA ALA A 535 4.06 58.23 -30.93
C ALA A 535 3.95 57.65 -29.50
N ALA A 536 3.33 58.44 -28.64
CA ALA A 536 3.37 58.37 -27.17
C ALA A 536 2.26 57.51 -26.53
N ALA A 537 2.48 57.23 -25.24
CA ALA A 537 1.68 56.45 -24.29
C ALA A 537 0.24 57.00 -24.04
N PRO A 538 -0.59 56.25 -23.29
CA PRO A 538 -0.57 56.44 -21.83
C PRO A 538 -0.65 55.16 -21.00
N SER A 539 -0.39 55.36 -19.72
CA SER A 539 -0.08 54.44 -18.63
C SER A 539 -1.28 53.97 -17.78
N ALA A 540 -1.02 52.87 -17.04
CA ALA A 540 -1.62 52.39 -15.78
C ALA A 540 -2.93 51.55 -15.89
N PRO A 541 -3.25 50.63 -14.94
CA PRO A 541 -2.72 50.56 -13.57
C PRO A 541 -2.29 49.19 -13.01
N THR A 542 -1.39 49.31 -12.04
CA THR A 542 -1.08 48.40 -10.93
C THR A 542 -2.35 47.95 -10.20
N THR A 543 -2.56 46.63 -10.05
CA THR A 543 -3.58 46.09 -9.15
C THR A 543 -2.94 45.71 -7.82
N ALA A 544 -3.31 46.47 -6.80
CA ALA A 544 -2.92 46.28 -5.42
C ALA A 544 -3.52 44.98 -4.84
N ALA A 545 -2.77 44.37 -3.92
CA ALA A 545 -3.24 43.34 -3.02
C ALA A 545 -4.42 43.88 -2.19
N ALA A 546 -5.57 43.22 -2.30
CA ALA A 546 -6.75 43.54 -1.50
C ALA A 546 -6.60 42.92 -0.10
N THR A 547 -6.34 43.77 0.88
CA THR A 547 -6.52 43.53 2.31
C THR A 547 -8.02 43.45 2.61
N ILE A 548 -8.50 42.32 3.14
CA ILE A 548 -9.90 42.18 3.59
C ILE A 548 -10.05 42.88 4.96
N PRO A 549 -11.12 43.68 5.20
CA PRO A 549 -11.29 44.42 6.45
C PRO A 549 -11.66 43.50 7.61
N ALA A 550 -11.04 43.73 8.77
CA ALA A 550 -11.48 43.20 10.05
C ALA A 550 -12.76 43.94 10.48
N ALA A 551 -13.93 43.38 10.19
CA ALA A 551 -15.20 43.79 10.76
C ALA A 551 -15.71 42.70 11.71
N ALA A 552 -15.97 43.11 12.95
CA ALA A 552 -16.45 42.29 14.05
C ALA A 552 -17.78 41.61 13.69
N VAL A 553 -17.83 40.29 13.83
CA VAL A 553 -19.07 39.51 13.84
C VAL A 553 -18.99 38.57 15.04
N SER A 554 -19.50 39.02 16.18
CA SER A 554 -19.82 38.12 17.30
C SER A 554 -21.17 37.45 17.04
N ASP A 555 -21.32 36.78 15.91
CA ASP A 555 -22.51 35.95 15.66
C ASP A 555 -22.19 34.53 16.09
N ASN A 556 -23.04 33.99 16.96
CA ASN A 556 -23.02 32.58 17.31
C ASN A 556 -23.37 31.76 16.05
N PHE A 557 -22.35 31.32 15.30
CA PHE A 557 -22.49 30.69 13.98
C PHE A 557 -23.27 29.37 14.02
N GLU A 558 -23.49 28.79 15.20
CA GLU A 558 -24.39 27.65 15.39
C GLU A 558 -25.84 27.93 15.00
N ALA A 559 -26.28 29.20 15.10
CA ALA A 559 -27.63 29.62 14.73
C ALA A 559 -27.78 29.92 13.23
N TRP A 560 -26.74 29.70 12.42
CA TRP A 560 -26.78 30.01 11.00
C TRP A 560 -27.61 28.98 10.24
N ASP A 561 -28.63 29.47 9.56
CA ASP A 561 -29.40 28.71 8.58
C ASP A 561 -28.63 28.55 7.26
N THR A 562 -29.16 27.71 6.39
CA THR A 562 -28.60 27.42 5.06
C THR A 562 -28.35 28.67 4.22
N ALA A 563 -29.25 29.67 4.31
CA ALA A 563 -29.14 30.90 3.54
C ALA A 563 -28.00 31.79 4.05
N ARG A 564 -27.79 31.85 5.37
CA ARG A 564 -26.67 32.58 5.97
C ARG A 564 -25.34 31.92 5.67
N VAL A 565 -25.25 30.59 5.73
CA VAL A 565 -24.02 29.84 5.37
C VAL A 565 -23.68 30.00 3.89
N ALA A 566 -24.67 29.96 2.99
CA ALA A 566 -24.43 30.22 1.57
C ALA A 566 -23.91 31.64 1.31
N ARG A 567 -24.42 32.64 2.03
CA ARG A 567 -23.92 34.03 1.96
C ARG A 567 -22.47 34.12 2.47
N TRP A 568 -22.15 33.46 3.58
CA TRP A 568 -20.78 33.37 4.10
C TRP A 568 -19.83 32.69 3.12
N CYS A 569 -20.25 31.62 2.45
CA CYS A 569 -19.44 30.96 1.43
C CYS A 569 -19.09 31.93 0.28
N SER A 570 -20.06 32.73 -0.18
CA SER A 570 -19.83 33.77 -1.18
C SER A 570 -18.92 34.90 -0.68
N GLU A 571 -19.06 35.34 0.57
CA GLU A 571 -18.20 36.35 1.21
C GLU A 571 -16.73 35.88 1.30
N CYS A 572 -16.51 34.59 1.54
CA CYS A 572 -15.17 33.98 1.59
C CYS A 572 -14.61 33.57 0.22
N GLY A 573 -15.35 33.79 -0.87
CA GLY A 573 -14.92 33.41 -2.23
C GLY A 573 -14.84 31.89 -2.42
N LEU A 574 -15.65 31.11 -1.71
CA LEU A 574 -15.67 29.66 -1.82
C LEU A 574 -16.32 29.19 -3.14
N PRO A 575 -15.93 28.02 -3.67
CA PRO A 575 -16.52 27.46 -4.88
C PRO A 575 -18.03 27.25 -4.73
N HIS A 576 -18.77 27.42 -5.83
CA HIS A 576 -20.23 27.18 -5.87
C HIS A 576 -20.62 25.78 -5.36
N GLN A 577 -19.76 24.77 -5.59
CA GLN A 577 -19.91 23.41 -5.07
C GLN A 577 -20.14 23.37 -3.56
N VAL A 578 -19.47 24.23 -2.78
CA VAL A 578 -19.63 24.30 -1.32
C VAL A 578 -20.94 24.98 -0.93
N ALA A 579 -21.32 26.03 -1.66
CA ALA A 579 -22.57 26.75 -1.42
C ALA A 579 -23.81 25.90 -1.73
N ASP A 580 -23.71 25.01 -2.72
CA ASP A 580 -24.80 24.13 -3.17
C ASP A 580 -25.07 22.94 -2.21
N MET A 581 -24.13 22.63 -1.31
CA MET A 581 -24.26 21.55 -0.32
C MET A 581 -25.26 21.83 0.81
N ARG A 582 -25.85 23.04 0.84
CA ARG A 582 -26.87 23.44 1.83
C ARG A 582 -26.45 23.20 3.29
N LEU A 583 -25.20 23.51 3.62
CA LEU A 583 -24.65 23.39 4.97
C LEU A 583 -25.34 24.37 5.93
N THR A 584 -25.48 23.99 7.21
CA THR A 584 -25.93 24.84 8.31
C THR A 584 -24.80 25.10 9.30
N GLY A 585 -25.03 25.98 10.28
CA GLY A 585 -24.10 26.23 11.39
C GLY A 585 -23.67 24.96 12.16
N ARG A 586 -24.52 23.93 12.18
CA ARG A 586 -24.23 22.65 12.82
C ARG A 586 -23.14 21.86 12.10
N GLU A 587 -23.21 21.77 10.76
CA GLU A 587 -22.18 21.10 9.97
C GLU A 587 -20.86 21.88 10.01
N LEU A 588 -20.92 23.21 10.00
CA LEU A 588 -19.72 24.04 10.17
C LEU A 588 -19.05 23.78 11.52
N ARG A 589 -19.80 23.69 12.63
CA ARG A 589 -19.24 23.33 13.94
C ARG A 589 -18.59 21.94 13.94
N PHE A 590 -19.22 20.97 13.26
CA PHE A 590 -18.65 19.64 13.12
C PHE A 590 -17.32 19.66 12.37
N LEU A 591 -17.25 20.40 11.25
CA LEU A 591 -16.02 20.56 10.48
C LEU A 591 -14.92 21.29 11.26
N LEU A 592 -15.26 22.36 11.99
CA LEU A 592 -14.34 23.06 12.88
C LEU A 592 -13.82 22.15 14.01
N GLY A 593 -14.70 21.34 14.58
CA GLY A 593 -14.34 20.36 15.61
C GLY A 593 -13.49 19.20 15.07
N ALA A 594 -13.67 18.81 13.81
CA ALA A 594 -12.80 17.85 13.13
C ALA A 594 -11.42 18.47 12.86
N MET A 595 -11.38 19.70 12.35
CA MET A 595 -10.16 20.47 12.09
C MET A 595 -9.28 20.60 13.33
N ALA A 596 -9.86 20.89 14.50
CA ALA A 596 -9.12 21.09 15.74
C ALA A 596 -8.62 19.78 16.40
N ARG A 597 -9.31 18.64 16.17
CA ARG A 597 -9.04 17.38 16.89
C ARG A 597 -8.33 16.32 16.05
N SER A 598 -8.55 16.31 14.74
CA SER A 598 -7.88 15.42 13.80
C SER A 598 -7.95 16.02 12.38
N PRO A 599 -6.92 16.76 11.96
CA PRO A 599 -6.81 17.28 10.60
C PRO A 599 -6.91 16.18 9.53
N GLU A 600 -6.45 14.96 9.83
CA GLU A 600 -6.54 13.79 8.94
C GLU A 600 -7.99 13.30 8.78
N PHE A 601 -8.81 13.43 9.83
CA PHE A 601 -10.25 13.13 9.75
C PHE A 601 -11.00 14.19 8.93
N LEU A 602 -10.62 15.47 9.07
CA LEU A 602 -11.16 16.53 8.22
C LEU A 602 -10.84 16.27 6.74
N GLY A 603 -9.59 15.93 6.39
CA GLY A 603 -9.20 15.62 5.02
C GLY A 603 -10.06 14.52 4.40
N ARG A 604 -10.28 13.42 5.13
CA ARG A 604 -11.17 12.33 4.67
C ARG A 604 -12.63 12.73 4.54
N LEU A 605 -13.14 13.65 5.37
CA LEU A 605 -14.49 14.18 5.24
C LEU A 605 -14.65 15.06 3.99
N LEU A 606 -13.66 15.92 3.72
CA LEU A 606 -13.65 16.79 2.55
C LEU A 606 -13.56 15.95 1.25
N GLU A 607 -12.67 14.95 1.21
CA GLU A 607 -12.56 14.03 0.08
C GLU A 607 -13.87 13.24 -0.17
N ARG A 608 -14.53 12.80 0.89
CA ARG A 608 -15.72 11.94 0.77
C ARG A 608 -17.01 12.70 0.45
N TYR A 609 -17.19 13.91 1.00
CA TYR A 609 -18.47 14.61 0.94
C TYR A 609 -18.43 15.88 0.08
N PHE A 610 -17.27 16.52 -0.08
CA PHE A 610 -17.17 17.79 -0.81
C PHE A 610 -16.65 17.62 -2.25
N SER A 611 -15.97 16.50 -2.56
CA SER A 611 -15.55 16.12 -3.92
C SER A 611 -14.93 17.26 -4.73
N PHE A 612 -13.97 17.99 -4.14
CA PHE A 612 -13.31 19.11 -4.81
C PHE A 612 -12.52 18.68 -6.04
N ASP A 613 -12.77 19.33 -7.19
CA ASP A 613 -12.04 19.06 -8.44
C ASP A 613 -10.61 19.64 -8.43
N ARG A 614 -10.35 20.64 -7.58
CA ARG A 614 -9.07 21.36 -7.51
C ARG A 614 -8.62 21.55 -6.07
N LEU A 615 -7.33 21.36 -5.82
CA LEU A 615 -6.71 21.57 -4.51
C LEU A 615 -6.93 23.00 -3.97
N HIS A 616 -6.98 23.99 -4.86
CA HIS A 616 -7.23 25.39 -4.52
C HIS A 616 -8.57 25.59 -3.81
N ASP A 617 -9.60 24.87 -4.25
CA ASP A 617 -10.98 24.97 -3.75
C ASP A 617 -11.08 24.39 -2.33
N MET A 618 -10.40 23.27 -2.09
CA MET A 618 -10.26 22.67 -0.76
C MET A 618 -9.46 23.58 0.21
N ALA A 619 -8.36 24.16 -0.26
CA ALA A 619 -7.54 25.07 0.53
C ALA A 619 -8.30 26.34 0.93
N ALA A 620 -9.14 26.87 0.02
CA ALA A 620 -10.01 28.00 0.30
C ALA A 620 -11.03 27.69 1.41
N LEU A 621 -11.68 26.52 1.37
CA LEU A 621 -12.61 26.08 2.42
C LEU A 621 -11.91 25.94 3.78
N VAL A 622 -10.75 25.29 3.82
CA VAL A 622 -10.00 25.12 5.08
C VAL A 622 -9.59 26.47 5.66
N THR A 623 -9.11 27.40 4.81
CA THR A 623 -8.72 28.75 5.24
C THR A 623 -9.93 29.55 5.76
N ALA A 624 -11.10 29.42 5.12
CA ALA A 624 -12.33 30.04 5.58
C ALA A 624 -12.77 29.49 6.94
N LEU A 625 -12.69 28.17 7.15
CA LEU A 625 -12.96 27.52 8.43
C LEU A 625 -11.99 28.00 9.52
N GLU A 626 -10.69 28.12 9.23
CA GLU A 626 -9.70 28.66 10.18
C GLU A 626 -9.97 30.13 10.55
N SER A 627 -10.46 30.92 9.59
CA SER A 627 -10.87 32.30 9.85
C SER A 627 -12.11 32.34 10.76
N LEU A 628 -13.09 31.47 10.49
CA LEU A 628 -14.31 31.35 11.31
C LEU A 628 -14.02 30.85 12.73
N ALA A 629 -13.04 29.95 12.89
CA ALA A 629 -12.56 29.47 14.19
C ALA A 629 -11.92 30.58 15.04
N ARG A 630 -11.23 31.52 14.39
CA ARG A 630 -10.56 32.65 15.04
C ARG A 630 -11.55 33.72 15.49
N SER A 631 -12.65 33.93 14.77
CA SER A 631 -13.69 34.89 15.13
C SER A 631 -14.68 34.39 16.19
N SER A 632 -14.66 33.09 16.52
CA SER A 632 -15.58 32.45 17.48
C SER A 632 -14.96 32.14 18.85
N ARG A 633 -13.70 32.54 19.08
CA ARG A 633 -13.12 32.58 20.44
C ARG A 633 -13.49 33.93 21.09
N PRO A 634 -14.03 33.91 22.33
CA PRO A 634 -14.44 35.14 23.02
C PRO A 634 -13.27 36.09 23.28
#